data_AF-A0A436QZT7-F1
#
_entry.id   AF-A0A436QZT7-F1
#
_cell.length_a   1.000
_cell.length_b   1.000
_cell.length_c   1.000
_cell.angle_alpha   90.00
_cell.angle_beta   90.00
_cell.angle_gamma   90.00
#
_symmetry.space_group_name_H-M   'P 1'
#
loop_
_entity.id
_entity.type
_entity.pdbx_description
1 polymer ?
#
loop_
_entity_poly.entity_id
_entity_poly.type
_entity_poly.pdbx_seq_one_letter_code
_entity_poly.pdbx_strand_id
1 'polypeptide(L)'
;STASTSGAPIGSLWTSLAFWRGLAVAAIAALAVYAALPYVNPPVQPPGTRLVASLAADNSNVKYLAVYDAARHEVGLSLVSGDHAAGKDFELWMIEGKNAPVSMGVIPTGQTARMAVTPAVQQKLAQGAVLAVSLEPSGGSPTGQPTGPVVAAGDLKGI
;
A
#
# COMPACT_ATOMS: atom_id res chain seq x y z
N SER A 1 -46.24 2.29 -65.65
CA SER A 1 -45.79 1.81 -64.34
C SER A 1 -44.66 0.82 -64.53
N THR A 2 -43.44 1.15 -64.10
CA THR A 2 -42.42 0.16 -63.71
C THR A 2 -41.54 0.81 -62.65
N ALA A 3 -41.53 0.19 -61.47
CA ALA A 3 -40.83 0.64 -60.28
C ALA A 3 -39.37 0.18 -60.30
N SER A 4 -38.56 0.95 -59.58
CA SER A 4 -37.15 0.77 -59.20
C SER A 4 -36.87 -0.55 -58.46
N THR A 5 -35.61 -1.01 -58.49
CA THR A 5 -34.80 -1.33 -57.29
C THR A 5 -33.35 -1.63 -57.73
N SER A 6 -32.42 -0.71 -57.47
CA SER A 6 -30.97 -0.99 -57.53
C SER A 6 -30.51 -1.44 -56.14
N GLY A 7 -30.25 -2.73 -55.96
CA GLY A 7 -29.56 -3.24 -54.78
C GLY A 7 -28.05 -3.00 -54.91
N ALA A 8 -27.48 -2.15 -54.05
CA ALA A 8 -26.03 -1.96 -53.99
C ALA A 8 -25.34 -3.25 -53.52
N PRO A 9 -24.28 -3.73 -54.19
CA PRO A 9 -23.67 -5.01 -53.88
C PRO A 9 -22.79 -4.91 -52.64
N ILE A 10 -23.15 -5.69 -51.62
CA ILE A 10 -22.36 -6.04 -50.43
C ILE A 10 -20.89 -6.45 -50.73
N GLY A 11 -20.50 -6.73 -51.97
CA GLY A 11 -19.12 -7.03 -52.36
C GLY A 11 -18.18 -5.82 -52.54
N SER A 12 -18.72 -4.60 -52.71
CA SER A 12 -17.90 -3.40 -52.97
C SER A 12 -17.14 -2.88 -51.75
N LEU A 13 -17.71 -3.04 -50.55
CA LEU A 13 -17.07 -2.59 -49.31
C LEU A 13 -15.90 -3.51 -48.91
N TRP A 14 -16.04 -4.80 -49.18
CA TRP A 14 -15.03 -5.82 -48.87
C TRP A 14 -13.77 -5.73 -49.73
N THR A 15 -13.88 -5.22 -50.97
CA THR A 15 -12.74 -4.99 -51.87
C THR A 15 -12.16 -3.58 -51.75
N SER A 16 -12.79 -2.71 -50.95
CA SER A 16 -12.34 -1.33 -50.76
C SER A 16 -11.16 -1.23 -49.79
N LEU A 17 -9.99 -0.88 -50.33
CA LEU A 17 -8.80 -0.62 -49.50
C LEU A 17 -9.02 0.57 -48.55
N ALA A 18 -9.77 1.59 -48.97
CA ALA A 18 -10.08 2.73 -48.12
C ALA A 18 -10.93 2.33 -46.91
N PHE A 19 -11.89 1.42 -47.10
CA PHE A 19 -12.69 0.84 -46.01
C PHE A 19 -11.81 0.09 -45.00
N TRP A 20 -10.95 -0.82 -45.47
CA TRP A 20 -10.03 -1.57 -44.60
C TRP A 20 -9.03 -0.67 -43.86
N ARG A 21 -8.54 0.39 -44.51
CA ARG A 21 -7.67 1.39 -43.87
C ARG A 21 -8.41 2.18 -42.80
N GLY A 22 -9.65 2.60 -43.07
CA GLY A 22 -10.49 3.28 -42.08
C GLY A 22 -10.75 2.39 -40.87
N LEU A 23 -11.08 1.11 -41.11
CA LEU A 23 -11.28 0.13 -40.05
C LEU A 23 -10.02 -0.11 -39.22
N ALA A 24 -8.85 -0.21 -39.86
CA ALA A 24 -7.58 -0.37 -39.17
C ALA A 24 -7.25 0.84 -38.28
N VAL A 25 -7.45 2.07 -38.77
CA VAL A 25 -7.26 3.29 -37.97
C VAL A 25 -8.23 3.33 -36.79
N ALA A 26 -9.50 3.00 -37.01
CA ALA A 26 -10.49 2.94 -35.94
C ALA A 26 -10.13 1.90 -34.86
N ALA A 27 -9.66 0.72 -35.27
CA ALA A 27 -9.22 -0.32 -34.36
C ALA A 27 -8.00 0.11 -33.53
N ILE A 28 -7.01 0.77 -34.15
CA ILE A 28 -5.84 1.30 -33.44
C ILE A 28 -6.26 2.39 -32.45
N ALA A 29 -7.16 3.30 -32.84
CA ALA A 29 -7.67 4.34 -31.95
C ALA A 29 -8.42 3.73 -30.75
N ALA A 30 -9.27 2.73 -30.98
CA ALA A 30 -9.98 2.03 -29.92
C ALA A 30 -9.02 1.30 -28.97
N LEU A 31 -7.97 0.65 -29.49
CA LEU A 31 -6.94 0.02 -28.68
C LEU A 31 -6.15 1.04 -27.85
N ALA A 32 -5.80 2.18 -28.43
CA ALA A 32 -5.12 3.26 -27.73
C ALA A 32 -5.97 3.83 -26.58
N VAL A 33 -7.27 4.04 -26.83
CA VAL A 33 -8.22 4.45 -25.78
C VAL A 33 -8.29 3.39 -24.68
N TYR A 34 -8.48 2.12 -25.04
CA TYR A 34 -8.53 1.02 -24.07
C TYR A 34 -7.26 0.93 -23.21
N ALA A 35 -6.09 1.06 -23.84
CA ALA A 35 -4.81 1.07 -23.14
C ALA A 35 -4.63 2.33 -22.25
N ALA A 36 -5.27 3.45 -22.59
CA ALA A 36 -5.25 4.68 -21.81
C ALA A 36 -6.24 4.69 -20.63
N LEU A 37 -7.32 3.89 -20.68
CA LEU A 37 -8.34 3.79 -19.62
C LEU A 37 -7.77 3.60 -18.20
N PRO A 38 -6.80 2.70 -17.91
CA PRO A 38 -6.29 2.53 -16.54
C PRO A 38 -5.55 3.75 -16.00
N TYR A 39 -5.06 4.65 -16.86
CA TYR A 39 -4.38 5.88 -16.42
C TYR A 39 -5.36 6.99 -16.05
N VAL A 40 -6.54 7.02 -16.68
CA VAL A 40 -7.60 7.98 -16.38
C VAL A 40 -8.58 7.48 -15.31
N ASN A 41 -8.72 6.16 -15.20
CA ASN A 41 -9.56 5.49 -14.21
C ASN A 41 -8.81 4.27 -13.66
N PRO A 42 -7.91 4.47 -12.68
CA PRO A 42 -7.18 3.37 -12.06
C PRO A 42 -8.17 2.34 -11.50
N PRO A 43 -7.96 1.04 -11.73
CA PRO A 43 -8.82 0.02 -11.13
C PRO A 43 -8.79 0.17 -9.60
N VAL A 44 -9.97 0.17 -8.99
CA VAL A 44 -10.09 0.14 -7.53
C VAL A 44 -9.47 -1.17 -7.06
N GLN A 45 -8.31 -1.08 -6.41
CA GLN A 45 -7.72 -2.25 -5.76
C GLN A 45 -8.73 -2.74 -4.72
N PRO A 46 -9.12 -4.04 -4.75
CA PRO A 46 -9.99 -4.59 -3.73
C PRO A 46 -9.38 -4.25 -2.36
N PRO A 47 -10.19 -3.85 -1.35
CA PRO A 47 -9.65 -3.43 -0.07
C PRO A 47 -8.77 -4.55 0.46
N GLY A 48 -7.45 -4.33 0.41
CA GLY A 48 -6.49 -5.26 0.99
C GLY A 48 -6.79 -5.37 2.48
N THR A 49 -6.53 -6.53 3.07
CA THR A 49 -6.65 -6.71 4.51
C THR A 49 -5.88 -5.60 5.22
N ARG A 50 -6.61 -4.66 5.83
CA ARG A 50 -6.03 -3.61 6.64
C ARG A 50 -6.10 -4.05 8.08
N LEU A 51 -4.95 -3.99 8.74
CA LEU A 51 -4.86 -4.25 10.16
C LEU A 51 -4.52 -2.94 10.85
N VAL A 52 -5.16 -2.69 11.99
CA VAL A 52 -4.97 -1.48 12.79
C VAL A 52 -4.53 -1.87 14.18
N ALA A 53 -3.60 -1.10 14.74
CA ALA A 53 -3.15 -1.21 16.12
C ALA A 53 -3.09 0.19 16.76
N SER A 54 -3.68 0.31 17.95
CA SER A 54 -3.44 1.46 18.83
C SER A 54 -2.26 1.12 19.73
N LEU A 55 -1.13 1.80 19.53
CA LEU A 55 0.08 1.56 20.30
C LEU A 55 0.14 2.53 21.47
N ALA A 56 0.21 2.00 22.68
CA ALA A 56 0.37 2.78 23.92
C ALA A 56 1.06 1.94 25.00
N ALA A 57 1.52 2.58 26.06
CA ALA A 57 1.97 1.92 27.28
C ALA A 57 1.52 2.74 28.50
N ASP A 58 1.26 2.08 29.64
CA ASP A 58 0.73 2.74 30.84
C ASP A 58 1.71 3.76 31.45
N ASN A 59 3.00 3.56 31.24
CA ASN A 59 4.09 4.36 31.79
C ASN A 59 4.68 5.36 30.78
N SER A 60 3.98 5.65 29.69
CA SER A 60 4.46 6.48 28.59
C SER A 60 3.35 7.38 28.04
N ASN A 61 3.69 8.61 27.69
CA ASN A 61 2.78 9.51 26.98
C ASN A 61 2.83 9.32 25.45
N VAL A 62 3.72 8.46 24.95
CA VAL A 62 3.87 8.16 23.53
C VAL A 62 2.72 7.26 23.08
N LYS A 63 1.98 7.70 22.06
CA LYS A 63 0.87 6.96 21.47
C LYS A 63 0.93 7.04 19.95
N TYR A 64 0.77 5.91 19.29
CA TYR A 64 0.69 5.83 17.84
C TYR A 64 -0.58 5.11 17.41
N LEU A 65 -1.14 5.54 16.27
CA LEU A 65 -2.03 4.71 15.48
C LEU A 65 -1.21 4.10 14.35
N ALA A 66 -1.17 2.76 14.29
CA ALA A 66 -0.50 2.01 13.24
C ALA A 66 -1.54 1.35 12.33
N VAL A 67 -1.31 1.43 11.02
CA VAL A 67 -2.13 0.78 10.00
C VAL A 67 -1.22 0.00 9.06
N TYR A 68 -1.36 -1.31 9.04
CA TYR A 68 -0.73 -2.16 8.04
C TYR A 68 -1.65 -2.29 6.83
N ASP A 69 -1.15 -1.90 5.65
CA ASP A 69 -1.82 -2.09 4.38
C ASP A 69 -1.15 -3.26 3.63
N ALA A 70 -1.81 -4.42 3.64
CA ALA A 70 -1.27 -5.64 3.03
C ALA A 70 -1.13 -5.54 1.50
N ALA A 71 -1.87 -4.65 0.82
CA ALA A 71 -1.77 -4.47 -0.62
C ALA A 71 -0.55 -3.61 -1.00
N ARG A 72 -0.18 -2.67 -0.14
CA ARG A 72 1.00 -1.80 -0.34
C ARG A 72 2.26 -2.32 0.35
N HIS A 73 2.14 -3.31 1.22
CA HIS A 73 3.22 -3.81 2.06
C HIS A 73 3.87 -2.69 2.88
N GLU A 74 3.04 -1.85 3.48
CA GLU A 74 3.48 -0.68 4.25
C GLU A 74 2.79 -0.64 5.61
N VAL A 75 3.51 -0.17 6.62
CA VAL A 75 2.93 0.29 7.89
C VAL A 75 2.92 1.81 7.89
N GLY A 76 1.71 2.39 7.93
CA GLY A 76 1.50 3.79 8.22
C GLY A 76 1.40 4.02 9.72
N LEU A 77 2.11 5.03 10.22
CA LEU A 77 2.11 5.45 11.61
C LEU A 77 1.62 6.88 11.71
N SER A 78 0.78 7.16 12.71
CA SER A 78 0.36 8.50 13.08
C SER A 78 0.62 8.71 14.56
N LEU A 79 1.47 9.69 14.90
CA LEU A 79 1.77 10.07 16.26
C LEU A 79 0.56 10.81 16.84
N VAL A 80 -0.05 10.23 17.87
CA VAL A 80 -1.21 10.79 18.56
C VAL A 80 -0.78 11.70 19.71
N SER A 81 0.25 11.28 20.45
CA SER A 81 0.87 12.07 21.53
C SER A 81 2.27 11.56 21.83
N GLY A 82 3.09 12.40 22.47
CA GLY A 82 4.48 12.10 22.81
C GLY A 82 5.46 12.88 21.94
N ASP A 83 6.71 12.90 22.36
CA ASP A 83 7.81 13.55 21.64
C ASP A 83 9.09 12.72 21.78
N HIS A 84 9.99 12.89 20.82
CA HIS A 84 11.29 12.26 20.86
C HIS A 84 12.17 13.03 21.85
N ALA A 85 12.88 12.31 22.74
CA ALA A 85 13.91 12.94 23.55
C ALA A 85 15.09 13.37 22.64
N ALA A 86 15.76 14.47 22.98
CA ALA A 86 16.90 14.94 22.19
C ALA A 86 17.99 13.86 22.06
N GLY A 87 18.43 13.59 20.83
CA GLY A 87 19.43 12.55 20.53
C GLY A 87 18.93 11.11 20.62
N LYS A 88 17.60 10.91 20.62
CA LYS A 88 16.95 9.60 20.61
C LYS A 88 15.97 9.52 19.46
N ASP A 89 15.84 8.32 18.91
CA ASP A 89 14.90 8.02 17.83
C ASP A 89 13.94 6.93 18.28
N PHE A 90 12.72 6.93 17.74
CA PHE A 90 11.81 5.81 17.92
C PHE A 90 12.07 4.74 16.88
N GLU A 91 12.06 3.48 17.30
CA GLU A 91 12.18 2.34 16.41
C GLU A 91 10.93 1.47 16.48
N LEU A 92 10.44 1.05 15.32
CA LEU A 92 9.30 0.15 15.22
C LEU A 92 9.78 -1.30 15.21
N TRP A 93 9.07 -2.14 15.94
CA TRP A 93 9.33 -3.56 16.06
C TRP A 93 8.06 -4.36 15.80
N MET A 94 8.22 -5.54 15.20
CA MET A 94 7.20 -6.57 15.13
C MET A 94 7.55 -7.71 16.08
N ILE A 95 6.58 -8.16 16.86
CA ILE A 95 6.72 -9.26 17.80
C ILE A 95 5.66 -10.32 17.47
N GLU A 96 6.11 -11.53 17.23
CA GLU A 96 5.27 -12.70 16.93
C GLU A 96 5.23 -13.61 18.15
N GLY A 97 4.13 -13.56 18.91
CA GLY A 97 3.97 -14.36 20.12
C GLY A 97 5.07 -14.10 21.15
N LYS A 98 5.94 -15.09 21.37
CA LYS A 98 7.08 -15.02 22.30
C LYS A 98 8.44 -14.97 21.59
N ASN A 99 8.45 -14.83 20.27
CA ASN A 99 9.69 -14.74 19.50
C ASN A 99 10.40 -13.41 19.77
N ALA A 100 11.70 -13.37 19.45
CA ALA A 100 12.46 -12.14 19.52
C ALA A 100 11.83 -11.04 18.64
N PRO A 101 11.79 -9.78 19.11
CA PRO A 101 11.37 -8.66 18.28
C PRO A 101 12.19 -8.58 16.99
N VAL A 102 11.53 -8.24 15.89
CA VAL A 102 12.17 -7.97 14.60
C VAL A 102 12.07 -6.48 14.32
N SER A 103 13.24 -5.84 14.13
CA SER A 103 13.29 -4.42 13.75
C SER A 103 12.58 -4.21 12.41
N MET A 104 11.70 -3.22 12.39
CA MET A 104 11.10 -2.67 11.18
C MET A 104 11.79 -1.36 10.75
N GLY A 105 12.73 -0.87 11.57
CA GLY A 105 13.50 0.34 11.33
C GLY A 105 13.07 1.54 12.17
N VAL A 106 13.88 2.59 12.09
CA VAL A 106 13.64 3.87 12.76
C VAL A 106 12.43 4.58 12.15
N ILE A 107 11.53 5.03 13.01
CA ILE A 107 10.34 5.80 12.63
C ILE A 107 10.82 7.22 12.24
N PRO A 108 10.59 7.67 11.00
CA PRO A 108 10.88 9.04 10.60
C PRO A 108 10.23 10.07 11.51
N THR A 109 10.94 11.16 11.77
CA THR A 109 10.42 12.26 12.60
C THR A 109 9.21 12.94 11.93
N GLY A 110 8.27 13.40 12.75
CA GLY A 110 7.05 14.07 12.30
C GLY A 110 5.79 13.39 12.80
N GLN A 111 4.65 13.95 12.42
CA GLN A 111 3.34 13.48 12.90
C GLN A 111 2.88 12.20 12.20
N THR A 112 3.34 11.95 10.97
CA THR A 112 2.99 10.74 10.21
C THR A 112 4.23 10.15 9.57
N ALA A 113 4.32 8.83 9.57
CA ALA A 113 5.39 8.08 8.93
C ALA A 113 4.82 6.92 8.10
N ARG A 114 5.58 6.49 7.09
CA ARG A 114 5.31 5.26 6.35
C ARG A 114 6.58 4.45 6.27
N MET A 115 6.45 3.15 6.54
CA MET A 115 7.57 2.23 6.58
C MET A 115 7.25 1.04 5.69
N ALA A 116 8.14 0.75 4.74
CA ALA A 116 8.02 -0.43 3.90
C ALA A 116 8.25 -1.70 4.72
N VAL A 117 7.46 -2.73 4.48
CA VAL A 117 7.53 -4.01 5.18
C VAL A 117 8.26 -5.02 4.32
N THR A 118 9.34 -5.57 4.86
CA THR A 118 10.11 -6.62 4.18
C THR A 118 9.27 -7.88 4.00
N PRO A 119 9.49 -8.68 2.93
CA PRO A 119 8.72 -9.90 2.68
C PRO A 119 8.67 -10.88 3.86
N ALA A 120 9.75 -10.96 4.65
CA ALA A 120 9.82 -11.82 5.82
C ALA A 120 8.86 -11.41 6.96
N VAL A 121 8.52 -10.11 7.06
CA VAL A 121 7.64 -9.56 8.09
C VAL A 121 6.18 -9.55 7.63
N GLN A 122 5.92 -9.43 6.32
CA GLN A 122 4.56 -9.34 5.75
C GLN A 122 3.65 -10.50 6.18
N GLN A 123 4.13 -11.73 6.10
CA GLN A 123 3.35 -12.92 6.46
C GLN A 123 3.05 -12.96 7.97
N LYS A 124 3.97 -12.48 8.81
CA LYS A 124 3.83 -12.45 10.27
C LYS A 124 2.81 -11.41 10.71
N LEU A 125 2.84 -10.22 10.12
CA LEU A 125 1.83 -9.18 10.37
C LEU A 125 0.43 -9.66 9.99
N ALA A 126 0.29 -10.35 8.85
CA ALA A 126 -0.98 -10.87 8.36
C ALA A 126 -1.62 -11.93 9.28
N GLN A 127 -0.84 -12.59 10.13
CA GLN A 127 -1.32 -13.61 11.08
C GLN A 127 -1.75 -13.03 12.44
N GLY A 128 -1.63 -11.70 12.63
CA GLY A 128 -1.84 -11.04 13.91
C GLY A 128 -0.53 -11.02 14.70
N ALA A 129 0.17 -9.88 14.62
CA ALA A 129 1.39 -9.62 15.36
C ALA A 129 1.20 -8.44 16.31
N VAL A 130 2.07 -8.33 17.29
CA VAL A 130 2.19 -7.14 18.13
C VAL A 130 3.16 -6.19 17.47
N LEU A 131 2.79 -4.91 17.39
CA LEU A 131 3.73 -3.84 17.08
C LEU A 131 4.18 -3.19 18.38
N ALA A 132 5.47 -2.86 18.46
CA ALA A 132 6.04 -2.14 19.59
C ALA A 132 6.93 -1.00 19.10
N VAL A 133 7.02 0.05 19.91
CA VAL A 133 7.88 1.20 19.68
C VAL A 133 8.81 1.32 20.88
N SER A 134 10.11 1.39 20.64
CA SER A 134 11.10 1.66 21.68
C SER A 134 11.81 2.99 21.46
N LEU A 135 12.34 3.55 22.55
CA LEU A 135 13.18 4.75 22.51
C LEU A 135 14.65 4.33 22.40
N GLU A 136 15.25 4.51 21.23
CA GLU A 136 16.59 4.03 20.91
C GLU A 136 17.60 5.20 20.81
N PRO A 137 18.92 4.92 20.82
CA PRO A 137 19.92 5.90 20.41
C PRO A 137 19.63 6.47 19.01
N SER A 138 20.25 7.60 18.68
CA SER A 138 20.09 8.14 17.32
C SER A 138 20.57 7.12 16.27
N GLY A 139 19.76 6.92 15.25
CA GLY A 139 19.96 5.88 14.23
C GLY A 139 19.38 4.50 14.58
N GLY A 140 18.75 4.35 15.75
CA GLY A 140 18.10 3.12 16.18
C GLY A 140 18.99 2.20 17.01
N SER A 141 18.53 0.97 17.21
CA SER A 141 19.21 -0.09 17.94
C SER A 141 20.46 -0.56 17.19
N PRO A 142 21.64 -0.57 17.82
CA PRO A 142 22.86 -1.12 17.24
C PRO A 142 22.94 -2.65 17.33
N THR A 143 22.05 -3.31 18.06
CA THR A 143 22.15 -4.75 18.37
C THR A 143 21.14 -5.61 17.61
N GLY A 144 20.18 -4.99 16.92
CA GLY A 144 19.05 -5.70 16.31
C GLY A 144 18.01 -6.17 17.32
N GLN A 145 18.08 -5.69 18.57
CA GLN A 145 17.08 -5.89 19.63
C GLN A 145 16.80 -4.54 20.31
N PRO A 146 15.62 -4.32 20.93
CA PRO A 146 15.37 -3.08 21.65
C PRO A 146 16.46 -2.83 22.71
N THR A 147 17.15 -1.69 22.64
CA THR A 147 18.18 -1.32 23.64
C THR A 147 17.67 -0.33 24.67
N GLY A 148 16.58 0.37 24.36
CA GLY A 148 15.88 1.24 25.28
C GLY A 148 14.51 0.72 25.72
N PRO A 149 13.78 1.54 26.52
CA PRO A 149 12.46 1.15 26.99
C PRO A 149 11.47 1.09 25.82
N VAL A 150 10.58 0.08 25.87
CA VAL A 150 9.39 0.05 25.01
C VAL A 150 8.40 1.08 25.55
N VAL A 151 8.05 2.06 24.72
CA VAL A 151 7.23 3.22 25.08
C VAL A 151 5.80 3.13 24.55
N ALA A 152 5.53 2.23 23.60
CA ALA A 152 4.19 1.94 23.11
C ALA A 152 4.13 0.54 22.52
N ALA A 153 3.04 -0.19 22.72
CA ALA A 153 2.80 -1.47 22.05
C ALA A 153 1.30 -1.71 21.82
N GLY A 154 0.96 -2.59 20.89
CA GLY A 154 -0.42 -2.97 20.62
C GLY A 154 -0.56 -4.07 19.58
N ASP A 155 -1.64 -4.83 19.68
CA ASP A 155 -1.97 -5.91 18.74
C ASP A 155 -2.53 -5.34 17.44
N LEU A 156 -2.05 -5.86 16.30
CA LEU A 156 -2.70 -5.64 15.02
C LEU A 156 -3.99 -6.46 14.93
N LYS A 157 -5.10 -5.77 14.61
CA LYS A 157 -6.43 -6.37 14.46
C LYS A 157 -7.04 -5.96 13.14
N GLY A 158 -7.75 -6.88 12.49
CA GLY A 158 -8.51 -6.57 11.27
C GLY A 158 -9.64 -5.59 11.54
N ILE A 159 -9.91 -4.74 10.55
CA ILE A 159 -11.08 -3.86 10.52
C ILE A 159 -12.18 -4.42 9.62
#